data_AF-A0AAE6NR01-F1
#
_entry.id   AF-A0AAE6NR01-F1
#
_cell.length_a   1.000
_cell.length_b   1.000
_cell.length_c   1.000
_cell.angle_alpha   90.00
_cell.angle_beta   90.00
_cell.angle_gamma   90.00
#
_symmetry.space_group_name_H-M   'P 1'
#
loop_
_entity.id
_entity.type
_entity.pdbx_description
1 polymer ?
#
loop_
_entity_poly.entity_id
_entity_poly.type
_entity_poly.pdbx_seq_one_letter_code
_entity_poly.pdbx_strand_id
1 'polypeptide(L)'
;MRARHLATASALALTTALLAATPAPAQPSATTPPPGHRPVPARPAGHTEVPVEGGSARFATPPALLSALKARGVALADVDARGTVTPHHDSGGISLRIKGGAVTNSGGKVGGELRLADAGIALVNRTTKKVVKVTGFTVDLGQGTLRAQLNRGPRMTVGTFTRPAIASAIDTHAAALRMDTGITVTAAAAAKLNAALGTTGFSGGGPLLHARIEAALDRSVDLGTALNLGHRPPSADAGRRSAGVAGGEVPWEW
;
A
#
# COMPACT_ATOMS: atom_id res chain seq x y z
N MET A 1 10.97 8.12 -60.57
CA MET A 1 10.32 6.79 -60.45
C MET A 1 9.83 6.67 -59.00
N ARG A 2 8.53 6.90 -58.72
CA ARG A 2 7.46 5.89 -58.43
C ARG A 2 7.91 4.85 -57.38
N ALA A 3 7.23 4.54 -56.27
CA ALA A 3 5.83 4.71 -55.85
C ALA A 3 5.76 4.63 -54.30
N ARG A 4 5.07 5.53 -53.60
CA ARG A 4 3.66 5.48 -53.11
C ARG A 4 3.38 4.56 -51.92
N HIS A 5 2.77 5.20 -50.93
CA HIS A 5 2.14 4.72 -49.70
C HIS A 5 1.30 3.45 -49.86
N LEU A 6 1.36 2.59 -48.83
CA LEU A 6 0.31 1.64 -48.50
C LEU A 6 -0.28 2.01 -47.14
N ALA A 7 -1.49 2.56 -47.21
CA ALA A 7 -2.43 2.66 -46.11
C ALA A 7 -3.10 1.28 -45.94
N THR A 8 -3.23 0.81 -44.70
CA THR A 8 -4.09 -0.33 -44.38
C THR A 8 -5.16 0.17 -43.41
N ALA A 9 -6.33 0.43 -43.98
CA ALA A 9 -7.57 0.59 -43.25
C ALA A 9 -8.14 -0.80 -42.95
N SER A 10 -8.60 -1.02 -41.73
CA SER A 10 -9.48 -2.13 -41.39
C SER A 10 -10.73 -1.55 -40.75
N ALA A 11 -11.85 -1.74 -41.44
CA ALA A 11 -13.17 -1.29 -41.07
C ALA A 11 -13.79 -2.17 -39.97
N LEU A 12 -14.66 -1.52 -39.19
CA LEU A 12 -15.87 -1.99 -38.52
C LEU A 12 -16.11 -3.50 -38.35
N ALA A 13 -16.38 -3.88 -37.08
CA ALA A 13 -17.50 -4.75 -36.77
C ALA A 13 -18.23 -4.23 -35.52
N LEU A 14 -19.38 -3.58 -35.74
CA LEU A 14 -20.42 -3.43 -34.73
C LEU A 14 -21.07 -4.81 -34.57
N THR A 15 -21.01 -5.39 -33.37
CA THR A 15 -21.89 -6.49 -32.97
C THR A 15 -22.66 -6.08 -31.74
N THR A 16 -23.88 -5.61 -31.99
CA THR A 16 -24.99 -5.59 -31.03
C THR A 16 -25.38 -7.02 -30.66
N ALA A 17 -25.29 -7.35 -29.37
CA ALA A 17 -26.00 -8.49 -28.78
C ALA A 17 -26.91 -7.95 -27.68
N LEU A 18 -28.19 -7.83 -28.02
CA LEU A 18 -29.31 -7.67 -27.11
C LEU A 18 -29.80 -9.09 -26.72
N LEU A 19 -30.50 -9.20 -25.57
CA LEU A 19 -31.16 -10.38 -24.98
C LEU A 19 -30.25 -11.31 -24.16
N ALA A 20 -30.58 -11.78 -22.96
CA ALA A 20 -31.87 -11.80 -22.25
C ALA A 20 -31.63 -11.73 -20.73
N ALA A 21 -32.52 -11.02 -20.03
CA ALA A 21 -32.63 -11.04 -18.59
C ALA A 21 -33.23 -12.38 -18.14
N THR A 22 -32.46 -13.17 -17.40
CA THR A 22 -32.98 -14.33 -16.65
C THR A 22 -33.55 -13.84 -15.32
N PRO A 23 -34.79 -14.21 -14.94
CA PRO A 23 -35.36 -13.86 -13.65
C PRO A 23 -34.62 -14.58 -12.52
N ALA A 24 -34.28 -13.81 -11.49
CA ALA A 24 -33.67 -14.31 -10.25
C ALA A 24 -34.63 -15.28 -9.53
N PRO A 25 -34.11 -16.35 -8.89
CA PRO A 25 -34.93 -17.20 -8.04
C PRO A 25 -35.45 -16.40 -6.84
N ALA A 26 -36.76 -16.51 -6.62
CA ALA A 26 -37.48 -15.88 -5.52
C ALA A 26 -36.91 -16.34 -4.17
N GLN A 27 -36.43 -15.37 -3.38
CA GLN A 27 -36.15 -15.57 -1.97
C GLN A 27 -37.48 -15.79 -1.24
N PRO A 28 -37.60 -16.76 -0.32
CA PRO A 28 -38.80 -16.94 0.47
C PRO A 28 -39.06 -15.72 1.36
N SER A 29 -40.31 -15.29 1.34
CA SER A 29 -40.86 -14.14 2.04
C SER A 29 -40.51 -14.10 3.52
N ALA A 30 -40.23 -12.87 3.95
CA ALA A 30 -40.00 -12.47 5.32
C ALA A 30 -41.16 -12.85 6.26
N THR A 31 -40.81 -13.41 7.41
CA THR A 31 -41.62 -13.36 8.63
C THR A 31 -41.65 -11.91 9.12
N THR A 32 -42.85 -11.37 9.27
CA THR A 32 -43.15 -10.02 9.78
C THR A 32 -42.56 -9.83 11.19
N PRO A 33 -41.69 -8.84 11.44
CA PRO A 33 -41.31 -8.47 12.81
C PRO A 33 -42.32 -7.47 13.41
N PRO A 34 -42.49 -7.47 14.75
CA PRO A 34 -43.38 -6.53 15.43
C PRO A 34 -42.86 -5.07 15.33
N PRO A 35 -43.74 -4.07 15.36
CA PRO A 35 -43.36 -2.67 15.24
C PRO A 35 -42.73 -2.19 16.55
N GLY A 36 -41.48 -1.71 16.52
CA GLY A 36 -40.90 -1.06 17.71
C GLY A 36 -39.39 -0.86 17.76
N HIS A 37 -38.60 -1.49 16.90
CA HIS A 37 -37.15 -1.26 16.87
C HIS A 37 -36.69 -0.94 15.45
N ARG A 38 -36.15 0.26 15.24
CA ARG A 38 -35.30 0.54 14.08
C ARG A 38 -34.16 -0.47 14.11
N PRO A 39 -34.04 -1.39 13.14
CA PRO A 39 -32.82 -2.13 12.98
C PRO A 39 -31.81 -1.13 12.43
N VAL A 40 -30.89 -0.68 13.27
CA VAL A 40 -29.59 -0.23 12.74
C VAL A 40 -29.05 -1.44 11.99
N PRO A 41 -28.75 -1.36 10.69
CA PRO A 41 -28.13 -2.50 10.02
C PRO A 41 -26.84 -2.80 10.77
N ALA A 42 -26.80 -3.94 11.44
CA ALA A 42 -25.57 -4.51 11.95
C ALA A 42 -24.69 -4.77 10.73
N ARG A 43 -23.81 -3.82 10.43
CA ARG A 43 -22.83 -3.92 9.36
C ARG A 43 -22.03 -5.21 9.62
N PRO A 44 -21.94 -6.15 8.67
CA PRO A 44 -21.19 -7.38 8.86
C PRO A 44 -19.75 -7.06 9.27
N ALA A 45 -19.29 -7.67 10.36
CA ALA A 45 -17.89 -7.62 10.77
C ALA A 45 -17.05 -8.41 9.77
N GLY A 46 -16.21 -7.71 9.00
CA GLY A 46 -15.33 -8.34 8.02
C GLY A 46 -14.67 -7.31 7.11
N HIS A 47 -13.34 -7.23 7.17
CA HIS A 47 -12.45 -6.57 6.19
C HIS A 47 -13.00 -5.26 5.60
N THR A 48 -13.37 -4.31 6.45
CA THR A 48 -13.85 -3.01 5.96
C THR A 48 -12.65 -2.09 5.71
N GLU A 49 -12.61 -1.48 4.54
CA GLU A 49 -11.70 -0.38 4.23
C GLU A 49 -12.02 0.82 5.12
N VAL A 50 -11.05 1.25 5.90
CA VAL A 50 -11.13 2.45 6.72
C VAL A 50 -10.51 3.61 5.95
N PRO A 51 -11.27 4.65 5.58
CA PRO A 51 -10.73 5.80 4.87
C PRO A 51 -9.67 6.54 5.69
N VAL A 52 -8.69 7.10 4.98
CA VAL A 52 -7.66 7.98 5.54
C VAL A 52 -8.04 9.42 5.25
N GLU A 53 -8.24 10.21 6.30
CA GLU A 53 -8.63 11.62 6.19
C GLU A 53 -7.44 12.55 5.90
N GLY A 54 -6.24 12.12 6.25
CA GLY A 54 -5.01 12.89 6.02
C GLY A 54 -3.85 12.44 6.90
N GLY A 55 -2.84 13.30 7.01
CA GLY A 55 -1.66 13.05 7.85
C GLY A 55 -0.36 13.38 7.16
N SER A 56 0.74 12.78 7.60
CA SER A 56 2.08 13.02 7.07
C SER A 56 2.91 11.74 6.99
N ALA A 57 3.79 11.71 6.00
CA ALA A 57 4.80 10.67 5.81
C ALA A 57 6.16 11.33 5.65
N ARG A 58 7.07 11.06 6.59
CA ARG A 58 8.46 11.51 6.52
C ARG A 58 9.33 10.39 5.97
N PHE A 59 10.03 10.67 4.89
CA PHE A 59 10.99 9.77 4.26
C PHE A 59 12.39 10.33 4.48
N ALA A 60 13.20 9.65 5.29
CA ALA A 60 14.60 9.99 5.51
C ALA A 60 15.50 9.04 4.75
N THR A 61 16.58 9.54 4.18
CA THR A 61 17.65 8.70 3.63
C THR A 61 18.50 8.19 4.80
N PRO A 62 18.73 6.87 4.93
CA PRO A 62 19.56 6.33 5.99
C PRO A 62 20.95 6.99 5.99
N PRO A 63 21.54 7.32 7.16
CA PRO A 63 22.79 8.08 7.23
C PRO A 63 23.94 7.48 6.42
N ALA A 64 24.09 6.15 6.46
CA ALA A 64 25.11 5.45 5.70
C ALA A 64 24.93 5.60 4.18
N LEU A 65 23.68 5.51 3.70
CA LEU A 65 23.37 5.73 2.28
C LEU A 65 23.59 7.20 1.89
N LEU A 66 23.15 8.14 2.72
CA LEU A 66 23.34 9.57 2.48
C LEU A 66 24.84 9.90 2.35
N SER A 67 25.67 9.41 3.27
CA SER A 67 27.13 9.57 3.20
C SER A 67 27.72 8.93 1.94
N ALA A 68 27.27 7.73 1.57
CA ALA A 68 27.72 7.03 0.37
C ALA A 68 27.33 7.75 -0.94
N LEU A 69 26.17 8.42 -0.97
CA LEU A 69 25.72 9.26 -2.07
C LEU A 69 26.54 10.55 -2.16
N LYS A 70 26.77 11.22 -1.03
CA LYS A 70 27.60 12.43 -0.95
C LYS A 70 29.03 12.18 -1.42
N ALA A 71 29.65 11.06 -0.99
CA ALA A 71 30.97 10.65 -1.44
C ALA A 71 31.05 10.41 -2.96
N ARG A 72 29.91 10.12 -3.61
CA ARG A 72 29.78 9.95 -5.07
C ARG A 72 29.33 11.23 -5.79
N GLY A 73 29.28 12.37 -5.09
CA GLY A 73 28.86 13.65 -5.65
C GLY A 73 27.34 13.77 -5.85
N VAL A 74 26.55 12.87 -5.26
CA VAL A 74 25.08 12.91 -5.33
C VAL A 74 24.53 13.65 -4.12
N ALA A 75 23.85 14.76 -4.37
CA ALA A 75 23.11 15.52 -3.37
C ALA A 75 21.61 15.23 -3.50
N LEU A 76 20.88 15.31 -2.38
CA LEU A 76 19.42 15.21 -2.36
C LEU A 76 18.82 16.60 -2.28
N ALA A 77 17.68 16.82 -2.90
CA ALA A 77 16.97 18.09 -2.82
C ALA A 77 15.46 17.83 -2.82
N ASP A 78 14.71 18.76 -2.26
CA ASP A 78 13.26 18.65 -2.26
C ASP A 78 12.71 19.09 -3.62
N VAL A 79 11.61 18.47 -4.03
CA VAL A 79 10.86 18.79 -5.24
C VAL A 79 9.48 19.24 -4.80
N ASP A 80 9.11 20.46 -5.17
CA ASP A 80 7.76 20.96 -4.88
C ASP A 80 6.70 20.25 -5.76
N ALA A 81 5.42 20.50 -5.49
CA ALA A 81 4.32 19.91 -6.26
C ALA A 81 4.29 20.35 -7.74
N ARG A 82 5.01 21.42 -8.12
CA ARG A 82 5.15 21.88 -9.51
C ARG A 82 6.31 21.18 -10.24
N GLY A 83 7.15 20.46 -9.50
CA GLY A 83 8.34 19.79 -10.00
C GLY A 83 9.60 20.66 -9.96
N THR A 84 9.57 21.80 -9.27
CA THR A 84 10.73 22.67 -9.05
C THR A 84 11.62 22.05 -8.00
N VAL A 85 12.93 21.96 -8.28
CA VAL A 85 13.92 21.48 -7.32
C VAL A 85 14.32 22.66 -6.44
N THR A 86 14.27 22.48 -5.12
CA THR A 86 14.70 23.52 -4.19
C THR A 86 16.23 23.73 -4.30
N PRO A 87 16.71 24.98 -4.17
CA PRO A 87 18.15 25.27 -4.23
C PRO A 87 18.91 24.75 -3.01
N HIS A 88 18.21 24.43 -1.92
CA HIS A 88 18.79 23.80 -0.74
C HIS A 88 18.94 22.31 -1.00
N HIS A 89 20.19 21.91 -1.22
CA HIS A 89 20.59 20.53 -1.39
C HIS A 89 21.14 20.00 -0.06
N ASP A 90 20.87 18.73 0.26
CA ASP A 90 21.16 18.00 1.50
C ASP A 90 20.06 18.00 2.58
N SER A 91 18.77 18.03 2.18
CA SER A 91 17.65 17.85 3.13
C SER A 91 17.69 16.50 3.88
N GLY A 92 18.41 15.50 3.34
CA GLY A 92 18.53 14.17 3.94
C GLY A 92 17.22 13.38 3.97
N GLY A 93 16.14 13.94 3.43
CA GLY A 93 14.80 13.38 3.46
C GLY A 93 13.74 14.44 3.12
N ILE A 94 12.48 14.01 3.05
CA ILE A 94 11.33 14.85 2.77
C ILE A 94 10.15 14.50 3.69
N SER A 95 9.30 15.47 3.99
CA SER A 95 7.99 15.23 4.59
C SER A 95 6.89 15.51 3.58
N LEU A 96 6.04 14.51 3.34
CA LEU A 96 4.93 14.57 2.40
C LEU A 96 3.60 14.53 3.16
N ARG A 97 2.64 15.35 2.75
CA ARG A 97 1.26 15.22 3.25
C ARG A 97 0.60 13.97 2.65
N ILE A 98 -0.20 13.29 3.45
CA ILE A 98 -1.09 12.22 3.00
C ILE A 98 -2.38 12.90 2.52
N LYS A 99 -2.75 12.68 1.26
CA LYS A 99 -3.94 13.26 0.62
C LYS A 99 -5.18 12.37 0.77
N GLY A 100 -4.98 11.10 1.09
CA GLY A 100 -6.06 10.14 1.28
C GLY A 100 -5.56 8.72 1.06
N GLY A 101 -6.51 7.79 0.96
CA GLY A 101 -6.24 6.37 0.88
C GLY A 101 -7.22 5.60 1.76
N ALA A 102 -6.92 4.32 1.96
CA ALA A 102 -7.68 3.46 2.84
C ALA A 102 -6.74 2.44 3.50
N VAL A 103 -7.11 2.03 4.72
CA VAL A 103 -6.40 1.02 5.50
C VAL A 103 -7.32 -0.19 5.69
N THR A 104 -6.74 -1.38 5.57
CA THR A 104 -7.46 -2.65 5.79
C THR A 104 -6.67 -3.57 6.70
N ASN A 105 -7.37 -4.55 7.28
CA ASN A 105 -6.74 -5.72 7.86
C ASN A 105 -6.60 -6.82 6.80
N SER A 106 -5.38 -7.04 6.34
CA SER A 106 -5.02 -8.09 5.39
C SER A 106 -4.24 -9.19 6.11
N GLY A 107 -4.94 -10.16 6.68
CA GLY A 107 -4.32 -11.34 7.31
C GLY A 107 -3.51 -10.98 8.57
N GLY A 108 -4.01 -10.06 9.40
CA GLY A 108 -3.36 -9.62 10.64
C GLY A 108 -2.29 -8.55 10.42
N LYS A 109 -2.08 -8.11 9.17
CA LYS A 109 -1.13 -7.05 8.81
C LYS A 109 -1.86 -5.85 8.22
N VAL A 110 -1.21 -4.70 8.31
CA VAL A 110 -1.70 -3.48 7.65
C VAL A 110 -1.78 -3.74 6.14
N GLY A 111 -2.94 -3.45 5.56
CA GLY A 111 -3.21 -3.46 4.12
C GLY A 111 -3.82 -2.14 3.65
N GLY A 112 -4.12 -2.05 2.35
CA GLY A 112 -4.69 -0.86 1.73
C GLY A 112 -3.66 -0.02 0.95
N GLU A 113 -3.93 1.27 0.78
CA GLU A 113 -3.12 2.21 -0.01
C GLU A 113 -3.12 3.59 0.65
N LEU A 114 -1.96 4.26 0.68
CA LEU A 114 -1.84 5.68 1.02
C LEU A 114 -1.38 6.48 -0.19
N ARG A 115 -2.09 7.57 -0.47
CA ARG A 115 -1.77 8.53 -1.53
C ARG A 115 -1.12 9.75 -0.93
N LEU A 116 0.09 10.05 -1.37
CA LEU A 116 0.86 11.20 -0.90
C LEU A 116 0.71 12.39 -1.83
N ALA A 117 1.06 13.57 -1.35
CA ALA A 117 1.13 14.77 -2.15
C ALA A 117 2.16 14.66 -3.29
N ASP A 118 2.02 15.51 -4.32
CA ASP A 118 2.81 15.40 -5.55
C ASP A 118 4.27 15.84 -5.42
N ALA A 119 4.62 16.42 -4.27
CA ALA A 119 6.00 16.74 -3.91
C ALA A 119 6.88 15.48 -3.88
N GLY A 120 8.19 15.66 -3.96
CA GLY A 120 9.10 14.54 -3.97
C GLY A 120 10.56 14.89 -3.78
N ILE A 121 11.45 14.00 -4.20
CA ILE A 121 12.90 14.12 -3.96
C ILE A 121 13.62 14.17 -5.29
N ALA A 122 14.57 15.08 -5.45
CA ALA A 122 15.51 15.09 -6.55
C ALA A 122 16.86 14.57 -6.07
N LEU A 123 17.46 13.71 -6.87
CA LEU A 123 18.85 13.30 -6.75
C LEU A 123 19.65 14.04 -7.82
N VAL A 124 20.65 14.80 -7.39
CA VAL A 124 21.48 15.65 -8.25
C VAL A 124 22.91 15.14 -8.16
N ASN A 125 23.38 14.51 -9.24
CA ASN A 125 24.78 14.13 -9.35
C ASN A 125 25.58 15.33 -9.88
N ARG A 126 26.36 15.98 -8.99
CA ARG A 126 27.16 17.17 -9.30
C ARG A 126 28.35 16.85 -10.20
N THR A 127 28.82 15.60 -10.19
CA THR A 127 29.92 15.11 -11.00
C THR A 127 29.46 14.88 -12.44
N THR A 128 28.34 14.17 -12.63
CA THR A 128 27.82 13.86 -13.98
C THR A 128 26.85 14.91 -14.53
N LYS A 129 26.49 15.92 -13.74
CA LYS A 129 25.46 16.94 -14.01
C LYS A 129 24.07 16.36 -14.29
N LYS A 130 23.82 15.11 -13.90
CA LYS A 130 22.52 14.44 -14.07
C LYS A 130 21.60 14.72 -12.90
N VAL A 131 20.32 14.89 -13.20
CA VAL A 131 19.26 15.11 -12.20
C VAL A 131 18.16 14.06 -12.40
N VAL A 132 17.75 13.43 -11.30
CA VAL A 132 16.63 12.49 -11.27
C VAL A 132 15.62 12.94 -10.25
N LYS A 133 14.41 13.26 -10.70
CA LYS A 133 13.27 13.60 -9.85
C LYS A 133 12.47 12.34 -9.55
N VAL A 134 12.16 12.10 -8.29
CA VAL A 134 11.32 11.00 -7.81
C VAL A 134 10.07 11.63 -7.19
N THR A 135 8.93 11.47 -7.83
CA THR A 135 7.66 12.14 -7.46
C THR A 135 6.48 11.17 -7.50
N GLY A 136 5.30 11.62 -7.09
CA GLY A 136 4.06 10.84 -7.23
C GLY A 136 4.05 9.58 -6.38
N PHE A 137 4.53 9.71 -5.14
CA PHE A 137 4.66 8.60 -4.20
C PHE A 137 3.30 8.01 -3.83
N THR A 138 3.24 6.68 -3.79
CA THR A 138 2.09 5.90 -3.34
C THR A 138 2.61 4.75 -2.50
N VAL A 139 2.05 4.58 -1.30
CA VAL A 139 2.41 3.49 -0.40
C VAL A 139 1.33 2.42 -0.54
N ASP A 140 1.67 1.30 -1.15
CA ASP A 140 0.81 0.12 -1.18
C ASP A 140 1.06 -0.68 0.09
N LEU A 141 0.17 -0.52 1.05
CA LEU A 141 0.22 -1.20 2.33
C LEU A 141 -0.12 -2.67 2.18
N GLY A 142 -0.95 -3.05 1.19
CA GLY A 142 -1.32 -4.44 0.92
C GLY A 142 -0.14 -5.30 0.47
N GLN A 143 0.75 -4.75 -0.35
CA GLN A 143 1.93 -5.44 -0.84
C GLN A 143 3.20 -5.10 -0.05
N GLY A 144 3.18 -4.06 0.78
CA GLY A 144 4.38 -3.57 1.45
C GLY A 144 5.34 -2.90 0.47
N THR A 145 4.82 -2.09 -0.46
CA THR A 145 5.64 -1.48 -1.51
C THR A 145 5.50 0.04 -1.56
N LEU A 146 6.61 0.72 -1.86
CA LEU A 146 6.63 2.13 -2.20
C LEU A 146 6.71 2.26 -3.72
N ARG A 147 5.74 2.94 -4.31
CA ARG A 147 5.69 3.25 -5.74
C ARG A 147 5.95 4.72 -5.96
N ALA A 148 6.67 5.06 -7.02
CA ALA A 148 6.93 6.43 -7.42
C ALA A 148 7.20 6.53 -8.94
N GLN A 149 7.31 7.74 -9.44
CA GLN A 149 7.67 8.05 -10.81
C GLN A 149 9.06 8.67 -10.85
N LEU A 150 9.91 8.22 -11.77
CA LEU A 150 11.22 8.81 -12.02
C LEU A 150 11.11 9.74 -13.25
N ASN A 151 11.49 11.01 -13.12
CA ASN A 151 11.48 12.01 -14.21
C ASN A 151 10.14 12.07 -14.98
N ARG A 152 9.01 11.99 -14.27
CA ARG A 152 7.64 11.93 -14.86
C ARG A 152 7.40 10.70 -15.77
N GLY A 153 8.23 9.66 -15.66
CA GLY A 153 8.03 8.39 -16.34
C GLY A 153 6.94 7.52 -15.72
N PRO A 154 6.78 6.27 -16.21
CA PRO A 154 5.78 5.35 -15.67
C PRO A 154 6.03 5.06 -14.19
N ARG A 155 4.94 4.92 -13.43
CA ARG A 155 5.01 4.59 -12.00
C ARG A 155 5.57 3.19 -11.82
N MET A 156 6.58 3.07 -10.96
CA MET A 156 7.25 1.80 -10.67
C MET A 156 7.44 1.60 -9.17
N THR A 157 7.65 0.35 -8.77
CA THR A 157 8.01 0.01 -7.39
C THR A 157 9.46 0.39 -7.12
N VAL A 158 9.65 1.46 -6.35
CA VAL A 158 10.97 1.95 -5.98
C VAL A 158 11.55 1.19 -4.81
N GLY A 159 10.71 0.72 -3.90
CA GLY A 159 11.16 -0.08 -2.78
C GLY A 159 10.09 -0.94 -2.13
N THR A 160 10.53 -1.79 -1.22
CA THR A 160 9.71 -2.73 -0.45
C THR A 160 9.94 -2.52 1.04
N PHE A 161 8.93 -2.81 1.86
CA PHE A 161 9.01 -2.75 3.30
C PHE A 161 8.20 -3.88 3.92
N THR A 162 8.56 -4.27 5.14
CA THR A 162 7.80 -5.27 5.90
C THR A 162 6.52 -4.65 6.43
N ARG A 163 5.37 -5.24 6.08
CA ARG A 163 4.07 -4.84 6.60
C ARG A 163 4.01 -5.13 8.11
N PRO A 164 3.79 -4.11 8.97
CA PRO A 164 3.65 -4.33 10.40
C PRO A 164 2.35 -5.08 10.71
N ALA A 165 2.29 -5.70 11.88
CA ALA A 165 1.05 -6.26 12.40
C ALA A 165 0.05 -5.11 12.61
N ILE A 166 -1.20 -5.32 12.21
CA ILE A 166 -2.19 -4.25 12.26
C ILE A 166 -2.44 -3.76 13.69
N ALA A 167 -2.44 -4.68 14.66
CA ALA A 167 -2.59 -4.35 16.08
C ALA A 167 -1.46 -3.48 16.64
N SER A 168 -0.26 -3.51 16.03
CA SER A 168 0.87 -2.65 16.43
C SER A 168 0.90 -1.29 15.74
N ALA A 169 0.15 -1.15 14.64
CA ALA A 169 0.19 0.01 13.76
C ALA A 169 -1.05 0.90 13.89
N ILE A 170 -2.16 0.36 14.39
CA ILE A 170 -3.40 1.11 14.58
C ILE A 170 -3.55 1.52 16.04
N ASP A 171 -3.66 2.82 16.27
CA ASP A 171 -4.10 3.41 17.53
C ASP A 171 -5.62 3.65 17.42
N THR A 172 -6.40 2.78 18.06
CA THR A 172 -7.87 2.85 18.02
C THR A 172 -8.41 4.07 18.77
N HIS A 173 -7.72 4.54 19.80
CA HIS A 173 -8.14 5.71 20.58
C HIS A 173 -7.88 7.01 19.83
N ALA A 174 -6.71 7.13 19.19
CA ALA A 174 -6.37 8.29 18.38
C ALA A 174 -6.99 8.26 16.97
N ALA A 175 -7.63 7.15 16.59
CA ALA A 175 -8.05 6.83 15.23
C ALA A 175 -6.91 7.08 14.21
N ALA A 176 -5.76 6.44 14.43
CA ALA A 176 -4.55 6.73 13.67
C ALA A 176 -3.82 5.47 13.22
N LEU A 177 -3.25 5.51 12.02
CA LEU A 177 -2.22 4.60 11.55
C LEU A 177 -0.85 5.21 11.84
N ARG A 178 0.00 4.46 12.54
CA ARG A 178 1.40 4.79 12.81
C ARG A 178 2.30 3.69 12.31
N MET A 179 3.25 4.06 11.45
CA MET A 179 4.25 3.14 10.93
C MET A 179 5.62 3.76 11.00
N ASP A 180 6.59 2.94 11.39
CA ASP A 180 8.01 3.25 11.36
C ASP A 180 8.71 2.07 10.68
N THR A 181 9.21 2.27 9.47
CA THR A 181 9.70 1.16 8.65
C THR A 181 10.86 1.53 7.73
N GLY A 182 11.79 0.60 7.57
CA GLY A 182 12.84 0.66 6.56
C GLY A 182 12.30 0.23 5.20
N ILE A 183 12.63 0.99 4.16
CA ILE A 183 12.31 0.71 2.77
C ILE A 183 13.61 0.30 2.07
N THR A 184 13.60 -0.88 1.47
CA THR A 184 14.71 -1.40 0.65
C THR A 184 14.45 -1.13 -0.82
N VAL A 185 15.48 -0.76 -1.58
CA VAL A 185 15.35 -0.47 -3.02
C VAL A 185 15.17 -1.77 -3.79
N THR A 186 14.28 -1.79 -4.78
CA THR A 186 14.17 -2.95 -5.68
C THR A 186 15.37 -3.00 -6.65
N ALA A 187 15.74 -4.18 -7.14
CA ALA A 187 16.81 -4.29 -8.13
C ALA A 187 16.54 -3.45 -9.39
N ALA A 188 15.30 -3.44 -9.88
CA ALA A 188 14.89 -2.64 -11.03
C ALA A 188 14.99 -1.13 -10.77
N ALA A 189 14.61 -0.66 -9.58
CA ALA A 189 14.73 0.73 -9.19
C ALA A 189 16.19 1.16 -9.02
N ALA A 190 17.01 0.32 -8.37
CA ALA A 190 18.44 0.57 -8.21
C ALA A 190 19.13 0.73 -9.55
N ALA A 191 18.90 -0.19 -10.50
CA ALA A 191 19.45 -0.13 -11.85
C ALA A 191 19.03 1.17 -12.58
N LYS A 192 17.75 1.54 -12.51
CA LYS A 192 17.25 2.77 -13.13
C LYS A 192 17.83 4.04 -12.50
N LEU A 193 17.92 4.11 -11.18
CA LEU A 193 18.52 5.25 -10.47
C LEU A 193 20.01 5.38 -10.82
N ASN A 194 20.74 4.28 -10.79
CA ASN A 194 22.15 4.21 -11.16
C ASN A 194 22.39 4.69 -12.60
N ALA A 195 21.62 4.17 -13.56
CA ALA A 195 21.72 4.57 -14.97
C ALA A 195 21.39 6.06 -15.17
N ALA A 196 20.30 6.52 -14.54
CA ALA A 196 19.82 7.89 -14.67
C ALA A 196 20.74 8.91 -13.97
N LEU A 197 21.49 8.52 -12.93
CA LEU A 197 22.45 9.38 -12.25
C LEU A 197 23.89 9.19 -12.74
N GLY A 198 24.18 8.14 -13.51
CA GLY A 198 25.55 7.76 -13.87
C GLY A 198 26.38 7.38 -12.63
N THR A 199 25.83 6.51 -11.79
CA THR A 199 26.45 6.07 -10.53
C THR A 199 26.22 4.58 -10.29
N THR A 200 26.86 4.03 -9.27
CA THR A 200 26.66 2.65 -8.75
C THR A 200 26.26 2.65 -7.27
N GLY A 201 25.75 3.79 -6.78
CA GLY A 201 25.44 4.01 -5.37
C GLY A 201 24.22 3.24 -4.83
N PHE A 202 23.37 2.68 -5.70
CA PHE A 202 22.22 1.88 -5.31
C PHE A 202 22.44 0.40 -5.62
N SER A 203 22.12 -0.48 -4.67
CA SER A 203 22.16 -1.93 -4.84
C SER A 203 20.78 -2.52 -4.54
N GLY A 204 20.30 -3.45 -5.38
CA GLY A 204 19.02 -4.11 -5.14
C GLY A 204 18.97 -4.82 -3.78
N GLY A 205 17.89 -4.64 -3.04
CA GLY A 205 17.74 -5.12 -1.66
C GLY A 205 18.44 -4.24 -0.61
N GLY A 206 19.26 -3.27 -1.03
CA GLY A 206 19.91 -2.32 -0.15
C GLY A 206 18.92 -1.31 0.47
N PRO A 207 19.34 -0.58 1.51
CA PRO A 207 18.52 0.48 2.09
C PRO A 207 18.22 1.57 1.05
N LEU A 208 17.01 2.12 1.08
CA LEU A 208 16.60 3.25 0.24
C LEU A 208 16.19 4.44 1.10
N LEU A 209 15.17 4.24 1.92
CA LEU A 209 14.54 5.25 2.76
C LEU A 209 14.14 4.63 4.08
N HIS A 210 13.95 5.46 5.07
CA HIS A 210 13.28 5.13 6.31
C HIS A 210 12.02 6.00 6.39
N ALA A 211 10.87 5.36 6.52
CA ALA A 211 9.57 6.01 6.47
C ALA A 211 8.91 6.00 7.85
N ARG A 212 8.59 7.20 8.33
CA ARG A 212 7.71 7.41 9.48
C ARG A 212 6.38 7.99 8.98
N ILE A 213 5.32 7.22 9.12
CA ILE A 213 3.98 7.54 8.61
C ILE A 213 3.05 7.72 9.81
N GLU A 214 2.33 8.83 9.82
CA GLU A 214 1.23 9.08 10.75
C GLU A 214 0.02 9.55 9.92
N ALA A 215 -1.00 8.70 9.85
CA ALA A 215 -2.21 8.95 9.08
C ALA A 215 -3.43 8.96 10.00
N ALA A 216 -4.27 9.99 9.87
CA ALA A 216 -5.57 10.06 10.54
C ALA A 216 -6.57 9.18 9.79
N LEU A 217 -7.25 8.32 10.53
CA LEU A 217 -8.31 7.45 10.04
C LEU A 217 -9.66 8.08 10.35
N ASP A 218 -10.68 7.73 9.56
CA ASP A 218 -12.04 8.20 9.77
C ASP A 218 -12.53 7.89 11.19
N ARG A 219 -12.78 8.94 11.98
CA ARG A 219 -13.19 8.84 13.38
C ARG A 219 -14.62 8.34 13.58
N SER A 220 -15.43 8.37 12.52
CA SER A 220 -16.80 7.85 12.58
C SER A 220 -16.86 6.32 12.51
N VAL A 221 -15.74 5.67 12.18
CA VAL A 221 -15.64 4.22 12.05
C VAL A 221 -15.16 3.59 13.36
N ASP A 222 -15.87 2.57 13.83
CA ASP A 222 -15.34 1.68 14.87
C ASP A 222 -14.20 0.84 14.30
N LEU A 223 -12.98 1.27 14.55
CA LEU A 223 -11.75 0.64 14.05
C LEU A 223 -11.56 -0.79 14.57
N GLY A 224 -11.99 -1.07 15.80
CA GLY A 224 -11.86 -2.40 16.40
C GLY A 224 -12.64 -3.43 15.61
N THR A 225 -13.88 -3.08 15.26
CA THR A 225 -14.78 -3.91 14.45
C THR A 225 -14.38 -3.90 12.97
N ALA A 226 -14.16 -2.72 12.37
CA ALA A 226 -13.87 -2.58 10.94
C ALA A 226 -12.58 -3.29 10.52
N LEU A 227 -11.55 -3.21 11.35
CA LEU A 227 -10.24 -3.82 11.12
C LEU A 227 -10.06 -5.14 11.88
N ASN A 228 -11.11 -5.68 12.52
CA ASN A 228 -11.07 -6.94 13.25
C ASN A 228 -9.87 -7.07 14.21
N LEU A 229 -9.65 -6.05 15.04
CA LEU A 229 -8.48 -5.96 15.91
C LEU A 229 -8.62 -6.77 17.22
N GLY A 230 -9.83 -7.23 17.52
CA GLY A 230 -10.18 -7.92 18.77
C GLY A 230 -10.41 -9.43 18.65
N HIS A 231 -10.41 -10.02 17.45
CA HIS A 231 -10.60 -11.46 17.31
C HIS A 231 -9.26 -12.16 17.11
N ARG A 232 -8.79 -12.83 18.16
CA ARG A 232 -7.75 -13.86 18.04
C ARG A 232 -8.32 -14.96 17.14
N PRO A 233 -7.67 -15.36 16.03
CA PRO A 233 -8.12 -16.50 15.27
C PRO A 233 -8.15 -17.73 16.19
N PRO A 234 -9.20 -18.57 16.14
CA PRO A 234 -9.22 -19.80 16.92
C PRO A 234 -7.98 -20.62 16.55
N SER A 235 -7.20 -20.99 17.55
CA SER A 235 -6.05 -21.87 17.38
C SER A 235 -6.51 -23.13 16.65
N ALA A 236 -5.83 -23.49 15.56
CA ALA A 236 -6.12 -24.68 14.76
C ALA A 236 -6.07 -26.00 15.57
N ASP A 237 -5.63 -25.96 16.82
CA ASP A 237 -5.59 -27.09 17.75
C ASP A 237 -6.90 -27.38 18.50
N ALA A 238 -7.93 -26.53 18.40
CA ALA A 238 -9.20 -26.75 19.10
C ALA A 238 -10.06 -27.88 18.48
N GLY A 239 -9.73 -28.36 17.28
CA GLY A 239 -10.46 -29.42 16.58
C GLY A 239 -9.95 -30.85 16.85
N ARG A 240 -8.82 -31.05 17.55
CA ARG A 240 -8.19 -32.38 17.66
C ARG A 240 -8.46 -33.13 18.97
N ARG A 241 -9.23 -32.57 19.92
CA ARG A 241 -9.50 -33.21 21.23
C ARG A 241 -10.94 -33.67 21.45
N SER A 242 -11.77 -33.74 20.40
CA SER A 242 -13.16 -34.18 20.55
C SER A 242 -13.53 -35.41 19.70
N ALA A 243 -12.54 -36.14 19.18
CA ALA A 243 -12.75 -37.44 18.52
C ALA A 243 -11.95 -38.53 19.24
N GLY A 244 -12.66 -39.38 20.00
CA GLY A 244 -12.13 -40.45 20.86
C GLY A 244 -12.08 -39.98 22.31
N VAL A 245 -13.01 -40.34 23.20
CA VAL A 245 -13.41 -41.71 23.54
C VAL A 245 -14.89 -41.71 23.96
N ALA A 246 -15.70 -42.51 23.29
CA ALA A 246 -17.00 -42.94 23.80
C ALA A 246 -17.19 -44.42 23.44
N GLY A 247 -17.38 -45.25 24.47
CA GLY A 247 -18.12 -46.51 24.38
C GLY A 247 -17.28 -47.78 24.34
N GLY A 248 -17.26 -48.50 25.48
CA GLY A 248 -16.90 -49.92 25.51
C GLY A 248 -16.58 -50.47 26.90
N GLU A 249 -17.54 -50.51 27.83
CA GLU A 249 -17.62 -51.67 28.77
C GLU A 249 -17.73 -52.95 27.91
N VAL A 250 -17.28 -54.15 28.28
CA VAL A 250 -17.52 -54.97 29.50
C VAL A 250 -16.52 -56.19 29.50
N PRO A 251 -16.63 -57.25 30.34
CA PRO A 251 -15.95 -57.59 31.61
C PRO A 251 -15.03 -58.87 31.54
N TRP A 252 -14.77 -59.47 32.71
CA TRP A 252 -14.31 -60.83 33.11
C TRP A 252 -12.81 -61.15 33.37
N GLU A 253 -12.60 -61.51 34.66
CA GLU A 253 -11.73 -62.50 35.32
C GLU A 253 -10.54 -63.12 34.57
N TRP A 254 -9.36 -63.12 35.21
CA TRP A 254 -8.79 -64.23 36.01
C TRP A 254 -7.88 -63.66 37.10
#